data_AF-A0A6J7ZWS9-F1
#
_entry.id   AF-A0A6J7ZWS9-F1
#
_cell.length_a   1.000
_cell.length_b   1.000
_cell.length_c   1.000
_cell.angle_alpha   90.00
_cell.angle_beta   90.00
_cell.angle_gamma   90.00
#
_symmetry.space_group_name_H-M   'P 1'
#
loop_
_entity.id
_entity.type
_entity.pdbx_description
1 polymer ?
#
loop_
_entity_poly.entity_id
_entity_poly.type
_entity_poly.pdbx_seq_one_letter_code
_entity_poly.pdbx_strand_id
1 'polypeptide(L)'
;MGQILASESSQISLTYDYIKILMKYEFNVFVENFVAENFFPDKLLWSKIVKQTLDIYEENKWKHSVEQRPELKRYYKIHTCLTEHRLLRLAVTYPSLNTKFMTLVKLGAIAIKTGKCSLCNMYNTDILMHYILCCTSILQIRTEMFYKIVDILDVEDSVRFFNQDDDEIVESLLGSMNHTMQTPNADVWSLLMCHIADYMFKLYQVFKCDLYSHIFDLN
;
A
#
# COMPACT_ATOMS: atom_id res chain seq x y z
N MET A 1 26.75 -36.50 30.42
CA MET A 1 27.47 -35.27 30.04
C MET A 1 27.06 -34.67 28.69
N GLY A 2 26.48 -35.43 27.75
CA GLY A 2 26.06 -34.89 26.43
C GLY A 2 24.75 -34.07 26.40
N GLN A 3 23.90 -34.14 27.44
CA GLN A 3 22.63 -33.38 27.47
C GLN A 3 22.74 -31.96 28.04
N ILE A 4 23.79 -31.66 28.83
CA ILE A 4 23.99 -30.33 29.45
C ILE A 4 24.59 -29.33 28.44
N LEU A 5 25.49 -29.80 27.58
CA LEU A 5 26.14 -28.97 26.55
C LEU A 5 25.17 -28.54 25.43
N ALA A 6 24.18 -29.38 25.09
CA ALA A 6 23.16 -29.03 24.10
C ALA A 6 22.16 -27.97 24.61
N SER A 7 21.85 -27.96 25.91
CA SER A 7 21.02 -26.92 26.53
C SER A 7 21.77 -25.59 26.65
N GLU A 8 23.07 -25.62 26.96
CA GLU A 8 23.91 -24.41 27.07
C GLU A 8 24.15 -23.76 25.70
N SER A 9 24.43 -24.54 24.65
CA SER A 9 24.58 -24.01 23.29
C SER A 9 23.30 -23.38 22.76
N SER A 10 22.14 -23.97 23.09
CA SER A 10 20.82 -23.41 22.73
C SER A 10 20.51 -22.12 23.49
N GLN A 11 20.90 -22.01 24.76
CA GLN A 11 20.70 -20.79 25.55
C GLN A 11 21.59 -19.64 25.08
N ILE A 12 22.86 -19.91 24.76
CA ILE A 12 23.79 -18.90 24.23
C ILE A 12 23.27 -18.34 22.88
N SER A 13 22.74 -19.20 22.02
CA SER A 13 22.13 -18.77 20.74
C SER A 13 20.92 -17.86 20.97
N LEU A 14 20.02 -18.24 21.88
CA LEU A 14 18.83 -17.46 22.22
C LEU A 14 19.21 -16.09 22.80
N THR A 15 20.17 -16.04 23.73
CA THR A 15 20.65 -14.79 24.32
C THR A 15 21.22 -13.85 23.27
N TYR A 16 21.98 -14.38 22.31
CA TYR A 16 22.53 -13.59 21.22
C TYR A 16 21.45 -13.02 20.29
N ASP A 17 20.42 -13.81 19.98
CA ASP A 17 19.29 -13.35 19.17
C ASP A 17 18.47 -12.27 19.89
N TYR A 18 18.28 -12.39 21.21
CA TYR A 18 17.66 -11.33 22.01
C TYR A 18 18.49 -10.04 22.00
N ILE A 19 19.81 -10.13 22.17
CA ILE A 19 20.70 -8.96 22.12
C ILE A 19 20.60 -8.28 20.75
N LYS A 20 20.60 -9.04 19.66
CA LYS A 20 20.41 -8.49 18.31
C LYS A 20 19.10 -7.74 18.16
N ILE A 21 18.00 -8.31 18.67
CA ILE A 21 16.68 -7.66 18.62
C ILE A 21 16.70 -6.38 19.45
N LEU A 22 17.27 -6.42 20.65
CA LEU A 22 17.37 -5.25 21.52
C LEU A 22 18.18 -4.13 20.87
N MET A 23 19.32 -4.46 20.24
CA MET A 23 20.12 -3.47 19.52
C MET A 23 19.43 -2.95 18.27
N LYS A 24 18.79 -3.83 17.47
CA LYS A 24 18.11 -3.46 16.23
C LYS A 24 17.01 -2.41 16.46
N TYR A 25 16.26 -2.55 17.55
CA TYR A 25 15.14 -1.68 17.90
C TYR A 25 15.49 -0.67 19.01
N GLU A 26 16.78 -0.49 19.31
CA GLU A 26 17.29 0.47 20.29
C GLU A 26 16.70 0.31 21.71
N PHE A 27 16.30 -0.92 22.08
CA PHE A 27 15.82 -1.25 23.43
C PHE A 27 16.96 -1.36 24.45
N ASN A 28 18.22 -1.25 24.04
CA ASN A 28 19.38 -1.29 24.94
C ASN A 28 19.30 -0.21 26.04
N VAL A 29 18.69 0.95 25.75
CA VAL A 29 18.48 2.02 26.73
C VAL A 29 17.70 1.53 27.95
N PHE A 30 16.73 0.63 27.78
CA PHE A 30 15.96 0.07 28.91
C PHE A 30 16.77 -0.92 29.74
N VAL A 31 17.72 -1.63 29.11
CA VAL A 31 18.65 -2.51 29.81
C VAL A 31 19.65 -1.66 30.61
N GLU A 32 20.17 -0.59 30.02
CA GLU A 32 21.06 0.37 30.66
C GLU A 32 20.39 1.03 31.87
N ASN A 33 19.15 1.51 31.73
CA ASN A 33 18.38 2.10 32.83
C ASN A 33 18.10 1.09 33.95
N PHE A 34 17.83 -0.18 33.62
CA PHE A 34 17.66 -1.21 34.64
C PHE A 34 18.95 -1.46 35.41
N VAL A 35 20.09 -1.53 34.73
CA VAL A 35 21.40 -1.73 35.38
C VAL A 35 21.80 -0.52 36.24
N ALA A 36 21.52 0.70 35.77
CA ALA A 36 21.92 1.93 36.43
C ALA A 36 20.98 2.35 37.57
N GLU A 37 19.66 2.22 37.37
CA GLU A 37 18.64 2.81 38.25
C GLU A 37 17.74 1.75 38.91
N ASN A 38 17.96 0.45 38.61
CA ASN A 38 17.08 -0.65 39.02
C ASN A 38 15.61 -0.43 38.60
N PHE A 39 15.41 0.31 37.51
CA PHE A 39 14.11 0.65 36.98
C PHE A 39 13.86 -0.11 35.68
N PHE A 40 12.77 -0.88 35.66
CA PHE A 40 12.26 -1.50 34.44
C PHE A 40 10.75 -1.27 34.37
N PRO A 41 10.19 -0.96 33.19
CA PRO A 41 8.75 -0.81 33.03
C PRO A 41 8.00 -2.07 33.47
N ASP A 42 6.82 -1.89 34.08
CA ASP A 42 5.94 -3.03 34.32
C ASP A 42 5.52 -3.70 32.99
N LYS A 43 4.95 -4.90 33.07
CA LYS A 43 4.59 -5.69 31.89
C LYS A 43 3.64 -4.96 30.92
N LEU A 44 2.68 -4.19 31.43
CA LEU A 44 1.70 -3.49 30.60
C LEU A 44 2.35 -2.31 29.88
N LEU A 45 3.15 -1.52 30.61
CA LEU A 45 3.90 -0.41 30.04
C LEU A 45 4.95 -0.90 29.04
N TRP A 46 5.69 -1.96 29.38
CA TRP A 46 6.66 -2.59 28.50
C TRP A 46 6.03 -3.07 27.19
N SER A 47 4.87 -3.74 27.26
CA SER A 47 4.18 -4.19 26.05
C SER A 47 3.76 -3.02 25.15
N LYS A 48 3.37 -1.88 25.73
CA LYS A 48 3.04 -0.67 24.96
C LYS A 48 4.28 -0.06 24.31
N ILE A 49 5.37 0.07 25.06
CA ILE A 49 6.66 0.57 24.58
C ILE A 49 7.14 -0.29 23.41
N VAL A 50 7.22 -1.61 23.60
CA VAL A 50 7.68 -2.53 22.57
C VAL A 50 6.86 -2.37 21.30
N LYS A 51 5.52 -2.38 21.41
CA LYS A 51 4.65 -2.22 20.25
C LYS A 51 4.90 -0.89 19.52
N GLN A 52 4.92 0.22 20.25
CA GLN A 52 5.12 1.55 19.66
C GLN A 52 6.49 1.68 18.98
N THR A 53 7.56 1.21 19.62
CA THR A 53 8.91 1.24 19.05
C THR A 53 8.99 0.39 17.78
N LEU A 54 8.41 -0.82 17.80
CA LEU A 54 8.36 -1.68 16.61
C LEU A 54 7.57 -1.02 15.48
N ASP A 55 6.38 -0.49 15.76
CA ASP A 55 5.51 0.17 14.77
C ASP A 55 6.25 1.36 14.13
N ILE A 56 6.89 2.24 14.92
CA ILE A 56 7.65 3.39 14.42
C ILE A 56 8.86 2.96 13.60
N TYR A 57 9.63 1.99 14.09
CA TYR A 57 10.84 1.53 13.42
C TYR A 57 10.52 0.90 12.06
N GLU A 58 9.57 -0.04 12.02
CA GLU A 58 9.21 -0.72 10.77
C GLU A 58 8.56 0.25 9.78
N GLU A 59 7.74 1.19 10.25
CA GLU A 59 7.17 2.28 9.42
C GLU A 59 8.28 3.12 8.78
N ASN A 60 9.24 3.61 9.57
CA ASN A 60 10.35 4.44 9.07
C ASN A 60 11.23 3.67 8.09
N LYS A 61 11.54 2.40 8.41
CA LYS A 61 12.32 1.53 7.54
C LYS A 61 11.62 1.29 6.21
N TRP A 62 10.32 1.02 6.25
CA TRP A 62 9.50 0.84 5.05
C TRP A 62 9.46 2.12 4.21
N LYS A 63 9.18 3.28 4.81
CA LYS A 63 9.21 4.60 4.12
C LYS A 63 10.54 4.82 3.42
N HIS A 64 11.64 4.67 4.16
CA HIS A 64 12.98 4.83 3.62
C HIS A 64 13.26 3.87 2.46
N SER A 65 12.84 2.61 2.57
CA SER A 65 13.02 1.62 1.50
C SER A 65 12.23 1.95 0.23
N VAL A 66 11.06 2.58 0.36
CA VAL A 66 10.21 2.93 -0.79
C VAL A 66 10.65 4.26 -1.40
N GLU A 67 11.05 5.24 -0.59
CA GLU A 67 11.56 6.54 -1.06
C GLU A 67 12.81 6.42 -1.94
N GLN A 68 13.64 5.39 -1.70
CA GLN A 68 14.81 5.08 -2.53
C GLN A 68 14.46 4.48 -3.89
N ARG A 69 13.18 4.20 -4.17
CA ARG A 69 12.70 3.48 -5.35
C ARG A 69 11.66 4.31 -6.10
N PRO A 70 12.08 5.18 -7.04
CA PRO A 70 11.18 6.08 -7.77
C PRO A 70 10.02 5.35 -8.47
N GLU A 71 10.24 4.11 -8.92
CA GLU A 71 9.20 3.29 -9.54
C GLU A 71 8.08 2.90 -8.58
N LEU A 72 8.30 3.00 -7.26
CA LEU A 72 7.31 2.73 -6.22
C LEU A 72 6.62 4.00 -5.70
N LYS A 73 6.84 5.18 -6.32
CA LYS A 73 6.21 6.45 -5.92
C LYS A 73 4.69 6.33 -5.76
N ARG A 74 4.00 5.72 -6.74
CA ARG A 74 2.54 5.47 -6.68
C ARG A 74 2.15 4.62 -5.47
N TYR A 75 2.89 3.52 -5.24
CA TYR A 75 2.61 2.62 -4.11
C TYR A 75 2.70 3.37 -2.78
N TYR A 76 3.72 4.22 -2.62
CA TYR A 76 3.89 5.05 -1.42
C TYR A 76 2.77 6.06 -1.21
N LYS A 77 2.25 6.63 -2.29
CA LYS A 77 1.17 7.62 -2.25
C LYS A 77 -0.19 7.01 -1.95
N ILE A 78 -0.42 5.77 -2.36
CA ILE A 78 -1.64 5.01 -2.03
C ILE A 78 -1.56 4.46 -0.61
N HIS A 79 -0.44 3.83 -0.26
CA HIS A 79 -0.20 3.24 1.05
C HIS A 79 0.64 4.21 1.85
N THR A 80 0.02 5.07 2.65
CA THR A 80 0.73 6.11 3.41
C THR A 80 1.28 5.61 4.75
N CYS A 81 0.89 4.41 5.19
CA CYS A 81 1.34 3.76 6.42
C CYS A 81 1.26 2.23 6.33
N LEU A 82 2.02 1.54 7.19
CA LEU A 82 2.00 0.09 7.42
C LEU A 82 0.79 -0.33 8.25
N THR A 83 -0.41 0.01 7.76
CA THR A 83 -1.67 -0.50 8.31
C THR A 83 -2.50 -1.12 7.22
N GLU A 84 -3.54 -1.85 7.63
CA GLU A 84 -4.47 -2.46 6.69
C GLU A 84 -5.11 -1.39 5.79
N HIS A 85 -4.97 -1.56 4.47
CA HIS A 85 -5.56 -0.65 3.49
C HIS A 85 -7.09 -0.68 3.56
N ARG A 86 -7.76 0.49 3.43
CA ARG A 86 -9.21 0.59 3.55
C ARG A 86 -9.98 -0.26 2.54
N LEU A 87 -9.42 -0.47 1.35
CA LEU A 87 -9.99 -1.39 0.35
C LEU A 87 -10.10 -2.84 0.87
N LEU A 88 -9.22 -3.28 1.76
CA LEU A 88 -9.33 -4.61 2.39
C LEU A 88 -10.53 -4.68 3.33
N ARG A 89 -10.80 -3.60 4.07
CA ARG A 89 -12.02 -3.50 4.90
C ARG A 89 -13.28 -3.53 4.04
N LEU A 90 -13.29 -2.85 2.89
CA LEU A 90 -14.40 -2.93 1.93
C LEU A 90 -14.57 -4.35 1.38
N ALA A 91 -13.49 -5.10 1.17
CA ALA A 91 -13.58 -6.49 0.73
C ALA A 91 -14.25 -7.40 1.76
N VAL A 92 -14.07 -7.11 3.06
CA VAL A 92 -14.80 -7.79 4.15
C VAL A 92 -16.27 -7.38 4.16
N THR A 93 -16.57 -6.08 4.01
CA THR A 93 -17.94 -5.55 4.00
C THR A 93 -18.75 -6.00 2.79
N TYR A 94 -18.12 -6.11 1.61
CA TYR A 94 -18.75 -6.51 0.35
C TYR A 94 -18.05 -7.75 -0.24
N PRO A 95 -18.30 -8.95 0.30
CA PRO A 95 -17.60 -10.17 -0.12
C PRO A 95 -17.74 -10.49 -1.61
N SER A 96 -18.86 -10.14 -2.24
CA SER A 96 -19.09 -10.32 -3.68
C SER A 96 -18.17 -9.48 -4.56
N LEU A 97 -17.57 -8.42 -4.01
CA LEU A 97 -16.63 -7.52 -4.70
C LEU A 97 -15.18 -7.78 -4.30
N ASN A 98 -14.89 -8.77 -3.44
CA ASN A 98 -13.55 -9.03 -2.90
C ASN A 98 -12.47 -9.11 -4.01
N THR A 99 -12.68 -9.93 -5.04
CA THR A 99 -11.72 -10.07 -6.15
C THR A 99 -11.46 -8.74 -6.87
N LYS A 100 -12.45 -7.86 -6.94
CA LYS A 100 -12.35 -6.53 -7.57
C LYS A 100 -11.54 -5.57 -6.71
N PHE A 101 -11.78 -5.55 -5.40
CA PHE A 101 -10.95 -4.77 -4.47
C PHE A 101 -9.51 -5.26 -4.41
N MET A 102 -9.30 -6.58 -4.41
CA MET A 102 -7.95 -7.15 -4.49
C MET A 102 -7.24 -6.79 -5.80
N THR A 103 -7.99 -6.56 -6.88
CA THR A 103 -7.44 -6.07 -8.14
C THR A 103 -6.98 -4.62 -8.01
N LEU A 104 -7.76 -3.75 -7.37
CA LEU A 104 -7.32 -2.37 -7.07
C LEU A 104 -6.05 -2.35 -6.22
N VAL A 105 -6.00 -3.14 -5.14
CA VAL A 105 -4.81 -3.23 -4.28
C VAL A 105 -3.59 -3.67 -5.08
N LYS A 106 -3.74 -4.69 -5.94
CA LYS A 106 -2.66 -5.14 -6.83
C LYS A 106 -2.22 -4.04 -7.79
N LEU A 107 -3.15 -3.35 -8.45
CA LEU A 107 -2.85 -2.25 -9.36
C LEU A 107 -2.12 -1.10 -8.66
N GLY A 108 -2.54 -0.75 -7.44
CA GLY A 108 -1.86 0.25 -6.60
C GLY A 108 -0.46 -0.15 -6.15
N ALA A 109 -0.14 -1.45 -6.15
CA ALA A 109 1.18 -1.98 -5.83
C ALA A 109 2.09 -2.21 -7.05
N ILE A 110 1.59 -2.00 -8.27
CA ILE A 110 2.41 -2.12 -9.47
C ILE A 110 3.38 -0.94 -9.56
N ALA A 111 4.66 -1.26 -9.70
CA ALA A 111 5.69 -0.27 -9.98
C ALA A 111 5.40 0.47 -11.29
N ILE A 112 5.70 1.77 -11.33
CA ILE A 112 5.67 2.59 -12.53
C ILE A 112 6.63 1.97 -13.55
N LYS A 113 6.12 1.71 -14.75
CA LYS A 113 6.87 1.07 -15.82
C LYS A 113 6.59 1.77 -17.14
N THR A 114 7.68 1.98 -17.89
CA THR A 114 7.60 2.40 -19.28
C THR A 114 7.24 1.21 -20.16
N GLY A 115 6.43 1.41 -21.19
CA GLY A 115 6.10 0.32 -22.11
C GLY A 115 5.24 0.74 -23.28
N LYS A 116 5.09 -0.18 -24.23
CA LYS A 116 4.18 -0.03 -25.36
C LYS A 116 2.82 -0.60 -25.01
N CYS A 117 1.77 0.19 -25.20
CA CYS A 117 0.40 -0.26 -25.03
C CYS A 117 0.01 -1.22 -26.16
N SER A 118 -0.46 -2.43 -25.82
CA SER A 118 -0.93 -3.42 -26.80
C SER A 118 -2.19 -2.98 -27.54
N LEU A 119 -3.00 -2.07 -26.96
CA LEU A 119 -4.27 -1.66 -27.54
C LEU A 119 -4.16 -0.51 -28.54
N CYS A 120 -3.32 0.49 -28.26
CA CYS A 120 -3.19 1.69 -29.10
C CYS A 120 -1.80 1.79 -29.74
N ASN A 121 -0.88 0.88 -29.42
CA ASN A 121 0.50 0.85 -29.90
C ASN A 121 1.38 2.05 -29.51
N MET A 122 0.92 2.92 -28.61
CA MET A 122 1.69 4.07 -28.12
C MET A 122 2.66 3.66 -27.01
N TYR A 123 3.86 4.25 -27.00
CA TYR A 123 4.83 4.10 -25.92
C TYR A 123 4.56 5.14 -24.83
N ASN A 124 4.57 4.71 -23.57
CA ASN A 124 4.26 5.56 -22.42
C ASN A 124 5.30 5.35 -21.33
N THR A 125 5.56 6.40 -20.54
CA THR A 125 6.46 6.33 -19.38
C THR A 125 5.80 5.64 -18.18
N ASP A 126 4.48 5.67 -18.14
CA ASP A 126 3.66 4.95 -17.17
C ASP A 126 2.53 4.21 -17.89
N ILE A 127 2.71 2.92 -18.08
CA ILE A 127 1.77 2.10 -18.82
C ILE A 127 0.42 1.95 -18.09
N LEU A 128 0.41 1.94 -16.75
CA LEU A 128 -0.82 1.81 -15.99
C LEU A 128 -1.65 3.10 -16.06
N MET A 129 -1.01 4.26 -15.87
CA MET A 129 -1.66 5.57 -16.03
C MET A 129 -2.23 5.72 -17.44
N HIS A 130 -1.47 5.31 -18.47
CA HIS A 130 -1.97 5.31 -19.84
C HIS A 130 -3.28 4.53 -19.98
N TYR A 131 -3.37 3.33 -19.42
CA TYR A 131 -4.61 2.55 -19.44
C TYR A 131 -5.74 3.25 -18.67
N ILE A 132 -5.46 3.80 -17.50
CA ILE A 132 -6.49 4.40 -16.66
C ILE A 132 -7.03 5.71 -17.26
N LEU A 133 -6.18 6.57 -17.83
CA LEU A 133 -6.53 7.95 -18.21
C LEU A 133 -6.45 8.25 -19.71
N CYS A 134 -5.50 7.67 -20.45
CA CYS A 134 -5.12 8.20 -21.77
C CYS A 134 -5.54 7.32 -22.95
N CYS A 135 -5.60 6.01 -22.78
CA CYS A 135 -5.71 5.05 -23.89
C CYS A 135 -7.01 5.26 -24.68
N THR A 136 -6.89 5.59 -25.97
CA THR A 136 -8.03 5.88 -26.84
C THR A 136 -8.88 4.64 -27.12
N SER A 137 -8.28 3.46 -27.16
CA SER A 137 -8.96 2.18 -27.42
C SER A 137 -9.99 1.78 -26.36
N ILE A 138 -9.95 2.40 -25.18
CA ILE A 138 -10.86 2.14 -24.04
C ILE A 138 -11.58 3.41 -23.57
N LEU A 139 -11.62 4.43 -24.43
CA LEU A 139 -12.25 5.72 -24.12
C LEU A 139 -13.70 5.54 -23.64
N GLN A 140 -14.50 4.72 -24.33
CA GLN A 140 -15.91 4.53 -23.96
C GLN A 140 -16.07 3.99 -22.53
N ILE A 141 -15.33 2.94 -22.17
CA ILE A 141 -15.40 2.33 -20.84
C ILE A 141 -14.92 3.34 -19.78
N ARG A 142 -13.86 4.10 -20.08
CA ARG A 142 -13.34 5.14 -19.19
C ARG A 142 -14.35 6.28 -18.97
N THR A 143 -15.03 6.70 -20.03
CA THR A 143 -16.07 7.72 -19.96
C THR A 143 -17.25 7.26 -19.09
N GLU A 144 -17.68 6.01 -19.20
CA GLU A 144 -18.71 5.44 -18.32
C GLU A 144 -18.31 5.47 -16.84
N MET A 145 -17.04 5.15 -16.53
CA MET A 145 -16.52 5.27 -15.16
C MET A 145 -16.59 6.72 -14.67
N PHE A 146 -16.09 7.69 -15.45
CA PHE A 146 -16.09 9.08 -15.00
C PHE A 146 -17.49 9.66 -14.85
N TYR A 147 -18.46 9.26 -15.69
CA TYR A 147 -19.86 9.62 -15.45
C TYR A 147 -20.38 9.06 -14.14
N LYS A 148 -20.04 7.82 -13.78
CA LYS A 148 -20.42 7.26 -12.48
C LYS A 148 -19.79 8.01 -11.31
N ILE A 149 -18.56 8.49 -11.46
CA ILE A 149 -17.89 9.32 -10.45
C ILE A 149 -18.64 10.63 -10.26
N VAL A 150 -18.99 11.33 -11.35
CA VAL A 150 -19.78 12.57 -11.31
C VAL A 150 -21.18 12.35 -10.74
N ASP A 151 -21.82 11.21 -11.04
CA ASP A 151 -23.15 10.87 -10.50
C ASP A 151 -23.14 10.69 -8.97
N ILE A 152 -22.00 10.28 -8.38
CA ILE A 152 -21.85 9.95 -6.96
C ILE A 152 -21.37 11.16 -6.17
N LEU A 153 -20.40 11.90 -6.71
CA LEU A 153 -19.84 13.08 -6.07
C LEU A 153 -20.77 14.28 -6.22
N ASP A 154 -20.75 15.17 -5.24
CA ASP A 154 -21.38 16.46 -5.43
C ASP A 154 -20.57 17.35 -6.40
N VAL A 155 -21.12 18.51 -6.74
CA VAL A 155 -20.50 19.43 -7.69
C VAL A 155 -19.14 19.94 -7.20
N GLU A 156 -18.98 20.19 -5.90
CA GLU A 156 -17.73 20.72 -5.36
C GLU A 156 -16.63 19.65 -5.37
N ASP A 157 -16.97 18.43 -4.93
CA ASP A 157 -16.05 17.31 -4.86
C ASP A 157 -15.68 16.77 -6.25
N SER A 158 -16.60 16.77 -7.20
CA SER A 158 -16.29 16.41 -8.58
C SER A 158 -15.33 17.43 -9.21
N VAL A 159 -15.57 18.74 -9.05
CA VAL A 159 -14.63 19.77 -9.52
C VAL A 159 -13.25 19.61 -8.87
N ARG A 160 -13.20 19.35 -7.55
CA ARG A 160 -11.93 19.08 -6.87
C ARG A 160 -11.21 17.87 -7.46
N PHE A 161 -11.91 16.76 -7.68
CA PHE A 161 -11.37 15.53 -8.24
C PHE A 161 -10.80 15.73 -9.65
N PHE A 162 -11.50 16.46 -10.53
CA PHE A 162 -11.04 16.69 -11.91
C PHE A 162 -9.98 17.80 -12.05
N ASN A 163 -9.76 18.62 -11.01
CA ASN A 163 -8.71 19.64 -10.99
C ASN A 163 -7.35 19.11 -10.50
N GLN A 164 -7.28 17.83 -10.10
CA GLN A 164 -6.05 17.16 -9.73
C GLN A 164 -5.15 16.92 -10.94
N ASP A 165 -3.87 16.69 -10.71
CA ASP A 165 -2.98 16.18 -11.77
C ASP A 165 -3.26 14.68 -12.06
N ASP A 166 -2.78 14.21 -13.21
CA ASP A 166 -3.03 12.83 -13.66
C ASP A 166 -2.50 11.77 -12.67
N ASP A 167 -1.38 12.03 -11.99
CA ASP A 167 -0.81 11.12 -10.98
C ASP A 167 -1.79 10.99 -9.79
N GLU A 168 -2.27 12.13 -9.28
CA GLU A 168 -3.21 12.19 -8.17
C GLU A 168 -4.57 11.57 -8.51
N ILE A 169 -5.07 11.75 -9.74
CA ILE A 169 -6.30 11.09 -10.20
C ILE A 169 -6.12 9.58 -10.17
N VAL A 170 -5.01 9.06 -10.70
CA VAL A 170 -4.72 7.61 -10.67
C VAL A 170 -4.63 7.10 -9.24
N GLU A 171 -3.93 7.82 -8.36
CA GLU A 171 -3.82 7.47 -6.93
C GLU A 171 -5.20 7.41 -6.25
N SER A 172 -6.04 8.41 -6.49
CA SER A 172 -7.43 8.46 -6.02
C SER A 172 -8.24 7.26 -6.51
N LEU A 173 -8.17 6.95 -7.81
CA LEU A 173 -8.88 5.82 -8.41
C LEU A 173 -8.38 4.45 -7.90
N LEU A 174 -7.15 4.38 -7.42
CA LEU A 174 -6.57 3.17 -6.82
C LEU A 174 -6.76 3.10 -5.30
N GLY A 175 -7.53 4.03 -4.72
CA GLY A 175 -7.96 4.00 -3.33
C GLY A 175 -7.05 4.75 -2.36
N SER A 176 -6.19 5.65 -2.86
CA SER A 176 -5.49 6.59 -1.98
C SER A 176 -6.48 7.46 -1.21
N MET A 177 -6.13 7.77 0.03
CA MET A 177 -6.82 8.77 0.85
C MET A 177 -6.06 10.10 0.79
N ASN A 178 -5.83 10.63 -0.41
CA ASN A 178 -5.28 11.97 -0.58
C ASN A 178 -6.29 13.04 -0.12
N HIS A 179 -5.87 14.30 -0.01
CA HIS A 179 -6.71 15.38 0.53
C HIS A 179 -8.08 15.48 -0.15
N THR A 180 -8.14 15.20 -1.45
CA THR A 180 -9.37 15.23 -2.25
C THR A 180 -10.33 14.09 -1.90
N MET A 181 -9.81 12.88 -1.67
CA MET A 181 -10.59 11.71 -1.29
C MET A 181 -10.89 11.61 0.23
N GLN A 182 -10.33 12.51 1.03
CA GLN A 182 -10.68 12.66 2.46
C GLN A 182 -11.91 13.54 2.68
N THR A 183 -12.29 14.36 1.69
CA THR A 183 -13.43 15.28 1.74
C THR A 183 -14.79 14.59 1.76
N PRO A 184 -15.04 13.59 0.87
CA PRO A 184 -16.29 12.85 0.93
C PRO A 184 -16.41 12.10 2.26
N ASN A 185 -17.63 11.98 2.76
CA ASN A 185 -17.88 11.12 3.91
C ASN A 185 -17.52 9.65 3.57
N ALA A 186 -17.29 8.83 4.61
CA ALA A 186 -16.82 7.46 4.45
C ALA A 186 -17.75 6.59 3.57
N ASP A 187 -19.06 6.88 3.59
CA ASP A 187 -20.06 6.13 2.81
C ASP A 187 -19.98 6.46 1.32
N VAL A 188 -19.83 7.74 0.96
CA VAL A 188 -19.64 8.20 -0.43
C VAL A 188 -18.35 7.61 -0.99
N TRP A 189 -17.26 7.66 -0.24
CA TRP A 189 -16.00 7.04 -0.66
C TRP A 189 -16.14 5.53 -0.88
N SER A 190 -16.85 4.84 0.02
CA SER A 190 -17.08 3.40 -0.09
C SER A 190 -17.89 3.04 -1.34
N LEU A 191 -18.96 3.80 -1.61
CA LEU A 191 -19.78 3.63 -2.81
C LEU A 191 -18.97 3.89 -4.08
N LEU A 192 -18.20 4.98 -4.10
CA LEU A 192 -17.30 5.34 -5.19
C LEU A 192 -16.30 4.21 -5.49
N MET A 193 -15.66 3.67 -4.46
CA MET A 193 -14.71 2.56 -4.59
C MET A 193 -15.36 1.28 -5.09
N CYS A 194 -16.63 1.00 -4.76
CA CYS A 194 -17.34 -0.16 -5.32
C CYS A 194 -17.46 -0.06 -6.85
N HIS A 195 -17.80 1.11 -7.38
CA HIS A 195 -17.94 1.34 -8.82
C HIS A 195 -16.58 1.35 -9.52
N ILE A 196 -15.59 2.00 -8.93
CA ILE A 196 -14.22 2.02 -9.49
C ILE A 196 -13.61 0.61 -9.49
N ALA A 197 -13.82 -0.19 -8.44
CA ALA A 197 -13.34 -1.57 -8.39
C ALA A 197 -13.93 -2.42 -9.53
N ASP A 198 -15.22 -2.24 -9.86
CA ASP A 198 -15.84 -2.93 -11.00
C ASP A 198 -15.23 -2.52 -12.34
N TYR A 199 -15.03 -1.22 -12.55
CA TYR A 199 -14.39 -0.71 -13.75
C TYR A 199 -12.94 -1.22 -13.88
N MET A 200 -12.14 -1.05 -12.83
CA MET A 200 -10.73 -1.44 -12.84
C MET A 200 -10.55 -2.93 -13.00
N PHE A 201 -11.47 -3.74 -12.48
CA PHE A 201 -11.47 -5.18 -12.73
C PHE A 201 -11.71 -5.50 -14.20
N LYS A 202 -12.70 -4.86 -14.85
CA LYS A 202 -12.94 -5.02 -16.30
C LYS A 202 -11.73 -4.59 -17.10
N LEU A 203 -11.15 -3.44 -16.77
CA LEU A 203 -9.97 -2.92 -17.42
C LEU A 203 -8.80 -3.89 -17.28
N TYR A 204 -8.52 -4.37 -16.07
CA TYR A 204 -7.44 -5.32 -15.79
C TYR A 204 -7.51 -6.58 -16.65
N GLN A 205 -8.71 -7.09 -16.96
CA GLN A 205 -8.83 -8.26 -17.85
C GLN A 205 -8.32 -7.99 -19.26
N VAL A 206 -8.34 -6.74 -19.72
CA VAL A 206 -7.87 -6.32 -21.04
C VAL A 206 -6.35 -6.20 -21.08
N PHE A 207 -5.72 -5.58 -20.07
CA PHE A 207 -4.30 -5.19 -20.14
C PHE A 207 -3.37 -5.94 -19.18
N LYS A 208 -3.85 -6.94 -18.42
CA LYS A 208 -3.01 -7.74 -17.51
C LYS A 208 -1.76 -8.31 -18.18
N CYS A 209 -1.84 -8.70 -19.44
CA CYS A 209 -0.68 -9.24 -20.18
C CYS A 209 0.46 -8.23 -20.24
N ASP A 210 0.18 -6.96 -20.49
CA ASP A 210 1.19 -5.91 -20.63
C ASP A 210 1.80 -5.49 -19.30
N LEU A 211 1.05 -5.62 -18.19
CA LEU A 211 1.58 -5.34 -16.86
C LEU A 211 2.59 -6.39 -16.39
N TYR A 212 2.37 -7.64 -16.81
CA TYR A 212 3.09 -8.80 -16.29
C TYR A 212 4.05 -9.45 -17.29
N SER A 213 4.00 -9.07 -18.57
CA SER A 213 4.88 -9.58 -19.64
C SER A 213 6.38 -9.40 -19.34
N HIS A 214 6.73 -8.53 -18.41
CA HIS A 214 8.12 -8.22 -18.03
C HIS A 214 8.46 -8.56 -16.57
N ILE A 215 7.63 -9.35 -15.86
CA ILE A 215 8.02 -9.87 -14.53
C ILE A 215 9.17 -10.88 -14.63
N PHE A 216 9.35 -11.53 -15.78
CA PHE A 216 10.41 -12.51 -15.99
C PHE A 216 11.74 -11.92 -16.47
N ASP A 217 11.82 -10.60 -16.68
CA ASP A 217 13.06 -9.92 -17.10
C ASP A 217 13.90 -9.38 -15.92
N LEU A 218 13.51 -9.71 -14.68
CA LEU A 218 14.29 -9.43 -13.46
C LEU A 218 14.89 -10.73 -12.92
N ASN A 219 15.90 -11.24 -13.62
CA ASN A 219 16.90 -12.19 -13.10
C ASN A 219 18.29 -11.63 -13.35
#